data_AF-A0A7C5ZN92-F1
#
_entry.id   AF-A0A7C5ZN92-F1
#
_cell.length_a   1.000
_cell.length_b   1.000
_cell.length_c   1.000
_cell.angle_alpha   90.00
_cell.angle_beta   90.00
_cell.angle_gamma   90.00
#
_symmetry.space_group_name_H-M   'P 1'
#
loop_
_entity.id
_entity.type
_entity.pdbx_description
1 polymer ?
#
loop_
_entity_poly.entity_id
_entity_poly.type
_entity_poly.pdbx_seq_one_letter_code
_entity_poly.pdbx_strand_id
1 'polypeptide(L)'
;MKITKIPQSKFEINYKNIVKWSNYKDRIFNECKRKFLYKYVGVFLPPKTKEKVDFLKKLKTIKNWQGEVIHKYIDMSINIGSIEKALQNFENEFDSIMSNPADKIAEFYYGYQITNSQIKEIFDISIFALKNFWFFFINNIKKENIIFMDSKGIQEFSLDEITILYKPDLVCKDDDKIDVFDWKTYDIELEINQFKLYYFVFCSQGFETQCRVVSLYPSIKEERLSFDKNSIDEYKDFIRKSYDNIKKFMDDCRIFVHQDHENLFEEILEKFKQTDNKNICVKCEFRELCFGK
;
A
#
# COMPACT_ATOMS: atom_id res chain seq x y z
N MET A 1 -12.63 -8.53 26.92
CA MET A 1 -11.21 -8.95 27.11
C MET A 1 -10.42 -7.70 27.43
N LYS A 2 -9.84 -7.57 28.64
CA LYS A 2 -9.57 -6.24 29.22
C LYS A 2 -8.31 -5.57 28.67
N ILE A 3 -8.45 -4.33 28.18
CA ILE A 3 -7.39 -3.32 28.22
C ILE A 3 -7.58 -2.60 29.54
N THR A 4 -6.60 -2.64 30.43
CA THR A 4 -6.68 -1.96 31.73
C THR A 4 -5.86 -0.68 31.76
N LYS A 5 -4.85 -0.51 30.91
CA LYS A 5 -4.16 0.78 30.81
C LYS A 5 -3.36 0.89 29.53
N ILE A 6 -3.44 2.05 28.89
CA ILE A 6 -2.64 2.37 27.71
C ILE A 6 -1.51 3.29 28.15
N PRO A 7 -0.24 2.86 28.08
CA PRO A 7 0.87 3.74 28.44
C PRO A 7 0.90 4.97 27.52
N GLN A 8 0.87 6.16 28.09
CA GLN A 8 0.89 7.43 27.34
C GLN A 8 2.10 7.51 26.38
N SER A 9 3.27 7.07 26.83
CA SER A 9 4.49 7.01 26.00
C SER A 9 4.30 6.13 24.75
N LYS A 10 3.61 4.99 24.88
CA LYS A 10 3.32 4.08 23.76
C LYS A 10 2.31 4.67 22.79
N PHE A 11 1.33 5.44 23.31
CA PHE A 11 0.41 6.19 22.48
C PHE A 11 1.14 7.30 21.70
N GLU A 12 1.95 8.14 22.35
CA GLU A 12 2.64 9.25 21.67
C GLU A 12 3.61 8.76 20.57
N ILE A 13 4.31 7.65 20.78
CA ILE A 13 5.15 7.03 19.74
C ILE A 13 4.30 6.58 18.54
N ASN A 14 3.15 5.93 18.80
CA ASN A 14 2.23 5.54 17.73
C ASN A 14 1.64 6.76 17.04
N TYR A 15 1.22 7.77 17.81
CA TYR A 15 0.60 8.99 17.33
C TYR A 15 1.47 9.66 16.27
N LYS A 16 2.77 9.86 16.55
CA LYS A 16 3.72 10.44 15.60
C LYS A 16 3.76 9.69 14.26
N ASN A 17 3.71 8.37 14.28
CA ASN A 17 3.68 7.55 13.05
C ASN A 17 2.31 7.53 12.38
N ILE A 18 1.23 7.59 13.15
CA ILE A 18 -0.14 7.62 12.64
C ILE A 18 -0.39 8.91 11.88
N VAL A 19 0.07 10.06 12.39
CA VAL A 19 -0.18 11.36 11.76
C VAL A 19 0.68 11.63 10.52
N LYS A 20 1.74 10.85 10.25
CA LYS A 20 2.43 10.93 8.94
C LYS A 20 1.42 10.67 7.82
N TRP A 21 1.38 11.48 6.79
CA TRP A 21 0.34 11.41 5.77
C TRP A 21 0.73 10.50 4.60
N SER A 22 -0.22 9.80 3.99
CA SER A 22 -0.03 9.16 2.68
C SER A 22 -1.37 8.94 1.99
N ASN A 23 -1.39 8.86 0.66
CA ASN A 23 -2.61 8.55 -0.11
C ASN A 23 -3.31 7.28 0.39
N TYR A 24 -2.53 6.22 0.62
CA TYR A 24 -3.07 4.95 1.11
C TYR A 24 -3.69 5.06 2.50
N LYS A 25 -3.07 5.83 3.39
CA LYS A 25 -3.56 6.04 4.76
C LYS A 25 -4.83 6.87 4.76
N ASP A 26 -4.88 7.95 3.97
CA ASP A 26 -6.09 8.75 3.75
C ASP A 26 -7.24 7.88 3.24
N ARG A 27 -7.00 7.08 2.20
CA ARG A 27 -8.01 6.17 1.64
C ARG A 27 -8.58 5.24 2.72
N ILE A 28 -7.73 4.53 3.47
CA ILE A 28 -8.20 3.63 4.53
C ILE A 28 -9.00 4.40 5.60
N PHE A 29 -8.51 5.57 5.99
CA PHE A 29 -9.18 6.40 7.00
C PHE A 29 -10.59 6.79 6.54
N ASN A 30 -10.76 7.17 5.28
CA ASN A 30 -12.06 7.58 4.73
C ASN A 30 -12.96 6.38 4.40
N GLU A 31 -12.40 5.25 3.97
CA GLU A 31 -13.16 4.04 3.66
C GLU A 31 -13.79 3.40 4.90
N CYS A 32 -13.01 3.22 5.98
CA CYS A 32 -13.47 2.54 7.19
C CYS A 32 -12.59 2.84 8.41
N LYS A 33 -13.13 3.57 9.41
CA LYS A 33 -12.40 3.88 10.65
C LYS A 33 -12.01 2.60 11.40
N ARG A 34 -12.85 1.56 11.40
CA ARG A 34 -12.50 0.28 12.02
C ARG A 34 -11.28 -0.38 11.36
N LYS A 35 -11.17 -0.33 10.04
CA LYS A 35 -9.99 -0.81 9.31
C LYS A 35 -8.75 0.02 9.68
N PHE A 36 -8.91 1.33 9.79
CA PHE A 36 -7.83 2.23 10.22
C PHE A 36 -7.31 1.89 11.63
N LEU A 37 -8.19 1.61 12.59
CA LEU A 37 -7.85 1.14 13.94
C LEU A 37 -6.95 -0.10 13.87
N TYR A 38 -7.39 -1.14 13.17
CA TYR A 38 -6.65 -2.39 13.06
C TYR A 38 -5.32 -2.21 12.34
N LYS A 39 -5.28 -1.39 11.30
CA LYS A 39 -4.09 -1.19 10.48
C LYS A 39 -3.01 -0.35 11.16
N TYR A 40 -3.40 0.79 11.73
CA TYR A 40 -2.46 1.83 12.18
C TYR A 40 -2.50 2.12 13.67
N VAL A 41 -3.63 1.90 14.35
CA VAL A 41 -3.83 2.32 15.75
C VAL A 41 -3.84 1.11 16.69
N GLY A 42 -2.99 0.13 16.42
CA GLY A 42 -2.93 -1.14 17.15
C GLY A 42 -2.62 -1.02 18.65
N VAL A 43 -2.27 0.16 19.13
CA VAL A 43 -2.06 0.47 20.57
C VAL A 43 -3.36 0.32 21.39
N PHE A 44 -4.51 0.52 20.76
CA PHE A 44 -5.84 0.42 21.37
C PHE A 44 -6.42 -1.01 21.35
N LEU A 45 -5.64 -2.02 20.93
CA LEU A 45 -6.14 -3.38 20.77
C LEU A 45 -5.76 -4.27 21.98
N PRO A 46 -6.71 -5.07 22.51
CA PRO A 46 -6.40 -6.10 23.50
C PRO A 46 -5.43 -7.13 22.90
N PRO A 47 -4.61 -7.83 23.72
CA PRO A 47 -3.57 -8.73 23.22
C PRO A 47 -4.02 -9.79 22.20
N LYS A 48 -5.13 -10.50 22.45
CA LYS A 48 -5.63 -11.54 21.50
C LYS A 48 -6.17 -10.90 20.22
N THR A 49 -6.87 -9.75 20.34
CA THR A 49 -7.33 -9.01 19.15
C THR A 49 -6.13 -8.54 18.34
N LYS A 50 -5.08 -8.06 19.01
CA LYS A 50 -3.84 -7.63 18.35
C LYS A 50 -3.15 -8.80 17.64
N GLU A 51 -3.00 -9.94 18.29
CA GLU A 51 -2.44 -11.15 17.68
C GLU A 51 -3.21 -11.55 16.42
N LYS A 52 -4.54 -11.54 16.48
CA LYS A 52 -5.40 -11.81 15.32
C LYS A 52 -5.23 -10.76 14.23
N VAL A 53 -5.17 -9.48 14.58
CA VAL A 53 -4.90 -8.40 13.63
C VAL A 53 -3.54 -8.58 12.96
N ASP A 54 -2.50 -8.94 13.71
CA ASP A 54 -1.15 -9.13 13.20
C ASP A 54 -1.06 -10.35 12.27
N PHE A 55 -1.86 -11.40 12.52
CA PHE A 55 -2.06 -12.49 11.57
C PHE A 55 -2.79 -12.01 10.30
N LEU A 56 -3.95 -11.37 10.44
CA LEU A 56 -4.78 -10.95 9.30
C LEU A 56 -4.08 -9.91 8.41
N LYS A 57 -3.19 -9.07 8.97
CA LYS A 57 -2.32 -8.15 8.19
C LYS A 57 -1.39 -8.86 7.20
N LYS A 58 -1.05 -10.13 7.46
CA LYS A 58 -0.20 -10.94 6.58
C LYS A 58 -0.98 -11.51 5.41
N LEU A 59 -2.30 -11.63 5.54
CA LEU A 59 -3.15 -12.10 4.46
C LEU A 59 -3.27 -11.02 3.38
N LYS A 60 -3.17 -11.46 2.13
CA LYS A 60 -3.35 -10.64 0.94
C LYS A 60 -4.45 -11.24 0.09
N THR A 61 -5.22 -10.41 -0.60
CA THR A 61 -6.02 -10.95 -1.72
C THR A 61 -5.06 -11.50 -2.77
N ILE A 62 -5.49 -12.51 -3.52
CA ILE A 62 -4.63 -13.16 -4.50
C ILE A 62 -4.09 -12.17 -5.54
N LYS A 63 -4.90 -11.18 -5.92
CA LYS A 63 -4.49 -10.09 -6.83
C LYS A 63 -3.42 -9.18 -6.21
N ASN A 64 -3.58 -8.80 -4.93
CA ASN A 64 -2.59 -7.95 -4.25
C ASN A 64 -1.28 -8.71 -4.04
N TRP A 65 -1.36 -9.98 -3.66
CA TRP A 65 -0.18 -10.84 -3.53
C TRP A 65 0.56 -10.97 -4.87
N GLN A 66 -0.17 -11.24 -5.94
CA GLN A 66 0.42 -11.35 -7.28
C GLN A 66 1.12 -10.05 -7.70
N GLY A 67 0.49 -8.89 -7.48
CA GLY A 67 1.14 -7.59 -7.69
C GLY A 67 2.43 -7.48 -6.89
N GLU A 68 2.36 -7.63 -5.56
CA GLU A 68 3.54 -7.54 -4.67
C GLU A 68 4.69 -8.47 -5.10
N VAL A 69 4.36 -9.71 -5.51
CA VAL A 69 5.35 -10.67 -6.00
C VAL A 69 5.97 -10.22 -7.33
N ILE A 70 5.17 -9.71 -8.27
CA ILE A 70 5.71 -9.18 -9.53
C ILE A 70 6.66 -8.00 -9.27
N HIS A 71 6.30 -7.03 -8.43
CA HIS A 71 7.21 -5.91 -8.08
C HIS A 71 8.51 -6.41 -7.43
N LYS A 72 8.43 -7.41 -6.53
CA LYS A 72 9.61 -8.03 -5.94
C LYS A 72 10.55 -8.62 -7.00
N TYR A 73 10.02 -9.33 -7.99
CA TYR A 73 10.84 -9.97 -9.02
C TYR A 73 11.29 -9.02 -10.13
N ILE A 74 10.56 -7.92 -10.35
CA ILE A 74 11.05 -6.76 -11.11
C ILE A 74 12.34 -6.24 -10.48
N ASP A 75 12.31 -5.88 -9.20
CA ASP A 75 13.48 -5.38 -8.46
C ASP A 75 14.64 -6.38 -8.49
N MET A 76 14.34 -7.67 -8.29
CA MET A 76 15.35 -8.72 -8.38
C MET A 76 15.99 -8.78 -9.77
N SER A 77 15.19 -8.71 -10.84
CA SER A 77 15.68 -8.76 -12.22
C SER A 77 16.59 -7.59 -12.56
N ILE A 78 16.25 -6.37 -12.10
CA ILE A 78 17.08 -5.16 -12.27
C ILE A 78 18.42 -5.34 -11.55
N ASN A 79 18.38 -5.78 -10.28
CA ASN A 79 19.57 -5.93 -9.45
C ASN A 79 20.53 -6.98 -10.01
N ILE A 80 20.02 -8.16 -10.35
CA ILE A 80 20.80 -9.29 -10.88
C ILE A 80 21.19 -9.07 -12.35
N GLY A 81 20.41 -8.30 -13.10
CA GLY A 81 20.59 -8.11 -14.54
C GLY A 81 20.17 -9.34 -15.37
N SER A 82 19.22 -10.13 -14.89
CA SER A 82 18.70 -11.31 -15.59
C SER A 82 17.25 -11.59 -15.23
N ILE A 83 16.40 -11.66 -16.26
CA ILE A 83 15.00 -12.05 -16.10
C ILE A 83 14.84 -13.55 -15.88
N GLU A 84 15.71 -14.38 -16.47
CA GLU A 84 15.65 -15.84 -16.36
C GLU A 84 15.81 -16.27 -14.90
N LYS A 85 16.76 -15.67 -14.18
CA LYS A 85 16.94 -15.91 -12.74
C LYS A 85 15.75 -15.41 -11.93
N ALA A 86 15.16 -14.28 -12.29
CA ALA A 86 13.97 -13.77 -11.60
C ALA A 86 12.76 -14.68 -11.80
N LEU A 87 12.51 -15.15 -13.04
CA LEU A 87 11.45 -16.10 -13.37
C LEU A 87 11.61 -17.42 -12.61
N GLN A 88 12.81 -18.00 -12.61
CA GLN A 88 13.05 -19.26 -11.88
C GLN A 88 12.76 -19.13 -10.39
N ASN A 89 13.14 -18.00 -9.77
CA ASN A 89 12.85 -17.77 -8.37
C ASN A 89 11.37 -17.48 -8.12
N PHE A 90 10.68 -16.81 -9.05
CA PHE A 90 9.24 -16.61 -9.00
C PHE A 90 8.50 -17.95 -9.01
N GLU A 91 8.86 -18.86 -9.92
CA GLU A 91 8.27 -20.19 -10.02
C GLU A 91 8.39 -20.96 -8.69
N ASN A 92 9.60 -20.98 -8.12
CA ASN A 92 9.85 -21.64 -6.84
C ASN A 92 9.02 -21.05 -5.68
N GLU A 93 8.87 -19.73 -5.61
CA GLU A 93 8.05 -19.07 -4.59
C GLU A 93 6.56 -19.30 -4.82
N PHE A 94 6.10 -19.27 -6.08
CA PHE A 94 4.72 -19.55 -6.45
C PHE A 94 4.32 -20.95 -5.98
N ASP A 95 5.12 -21.97 -6.31
CA ASP A 95 4.89 -23.35 -5.89
C ASP A 95 4.91 -23.50 -4.36
N SER A 96 5.85 -22.84 -3.69
CA SER A 96 5.93 -22.83 -2.23
C SER A 96 4.68 -22.25 -1.59
N ILE A 97 4.16 -21.14 -2.11
CA ILE A 97 2.95 -20.50 -1.56
C ILE A 97 1.70 -21.32 -1.88
N MET A 98 1.60 -21.88 -3.09
CA MET A 98 0.47 -22.73 -3.48
C MET A 98 0.44 -24.07 -2.73
N SER A 99 1.54 -24.49 -2.08
CA SER A 99 1.54 -25.65 -1.19
C SER A 99 0.76 -25.43 0.11
N ASN A 100 0.69 -24.18 0.61
CA ASN A 100 -0.08 -23.80 1.79
C ASN A 100 -0.62 -22.36 1.65
N PRO A 101 -1.60 -22.13 0.76
CA PRO A 101 -2.02 -20.79 0.40
C PRO A 101 -2.85 -20.11 1.49
N ALA A 102 -3.46 -20.87 2.41
CA ALA A 102 -4.32 -20.32 3.47
C ALA A 102 -3.57 -19.43 4.49
N ASP A 103 -2.24 -19.58 4.61
CA ASP A 103 -1.42 -18.76 5.52
C ASP A 103 -1.04 -17.39 4.94
N LYS A 104 -1.28 -17.18 3.64
CA LYS A 104 -0.83 -15.99 2.89
C LYS A 104 -1.94 -15.33 2.09
N ILE A 105 -2.87 -16.12 1.55
CA ILE A 105 -3.89 -15.68 0.61
C ILE A 105 -5.27 -15.71 1.30
N ALA A 106 -5.90 -14.54 1.36
CA ALA A 106 -7.16 -14.31 2.04
C ALA A 106 -8.28 -15.20 1.48
N GLU A 107 -8.34 -15.38 0.17
CA GLU A 107 -9.35 -16.20 -0.49
C GLU A 107 -9.34 -17.64 0.03
N PHE A 108 -8.16 -18.27 0.12
CA PHE A 108 -8.03 -19.61 0.68
C PHE A 108 -8.33 -19.65 2.17
N TYR A 109 -7.84 -18.66 2.94
CA TYR A 109 -8.10 -18.55 4.37
C TYR A 109 -9.60 -18.50 4.71
N TYR A 110 -10.36 -17.72 3.93
CA TYR A 110 -11.80 -17.52 4.08
C TYR A 110 -12.65 -18.57 3.32
N GLY A 111 -12.03 -19.56 2.67
CA GLY A 111 -12.74 -20.65 2.00
C GLY A 111 -13.43 -20.25 0.68
N TYR A 112 -12.98 -19.18 0.03
CA TYR A 112 -13.42 -18.87 -1.34
C TYR A 112 -12.92 -19.94 -2.30
N GLN A 113 -13.79 -20.36 -3.22
CA GLN A 113 -13.44 -21.35 -4.24
C GLN A 113 -12.59 -20.68 -5.33
N ILE A 114 -11.33 -21.08 -5.42
CA ILE A 114 -10.44 -20.75 -6.54
C ILE A 114 -10.12 -22.06 -7.25
N THR A 115 -10.38 -22.10 -8.56
CA THR A 115 -10.12 -23.26 -9.40
C THR A 115 -8.65 -23.34 -9.80
N ASN A 116 -8.16 -24.53 -10.13
CA ASN A 116 -6.81 -24.72 -10.68
C ASN A 116 -6.58 -23.91 -11.96
N SER A 117 -7.63 -23.71 -12.77
CA SER A 117 -7.56 -22.86 -13.97
C SER A 117 -7.26 -21.40 -13.63
N GLN A 118 -7.88 -20.86 -12.58
CA GLN A 118 -7.63 -19.49 -12.12
C GLN A 118 -6.23 -19.34 -11.52
N ILE A 119 -5.74 -20.34 -10.79
CA ILE A 119 -4.36 -20.36 -10.27
C ILE A 119 -3.37 -20.34 -11.43
N LYS A 120 -3.59 -21.18 -12.46
CA LYS A 120 -2.77 -21.22 -13.66
C LYS A 120 -2.79 -19.89 -14.41
N GLU A 121 -3.96 -19.26 -14.55
CA GLU A 121 -4.09 -17.95 -15.18
C GLU A 121 -3.27 -16.89 -14.45
N ILE A 122 -3.32 -16.85 -13.11
CA ILE A 122 -2.53 -15.93 -12.29
C ILE A 122 -1.03 -16.14 -12.50
N PHE A 123 -0.59 -17.40 -12.56
CA PHE A 123 0.80 -17.74 -12.86
C PHE A 123 1.20 -17.22 -14.26
N ASP A 124 0.43 -17.57 -15.29
CA ASP A 124 0.70 -17.22 -16.68
C ASP A 124 0.76 -15.69 -16.88
N ILE A 125 -0.17 -14.94 -16.27
CA ILE A 125 -0.17 -13.47 -16.28
C ILE A 125 1.10 -12.91 -15.64
N SER A 126 1.54 -13.49 -14.52
CA SER A 126 2.73 -13.01 -13.80
C SER A 126 4.00 -13.22 -14.61
N ILE A 127 4.17 -14.39 -15.23
CA ILE A 127 5.29 -14.69 -16.13
C ILE A 127 5.29 -13.72 -17.32
N PHE A 128 4.12 -13.48 -17.91
CA PHE A 128 3.99 -12.57 -19.03
C PHE A 128 4.35 -11.13 -18.65
N ALA A 129 3.83 -10.63 -17.52
CA ALA A 129 4.13 -9.29 -17.02
C ALA A 129 5.62 -9.10 -16.72
N LEU A 130 6.27 -10.10 -16.10
CA LEU A 130 7.72 -10.06 -15.83
C LEU A 130 8.56 -10.02 -17.11
N LYS A 131 8.19 -10.80 -18.14
CA LYS A 131 8.86 -10.76 -19.44
C LYS A 131 8.67 -9.42 -20.14
N ASN A 132 7.46 -8.88 -20.11
CA ASN A 132 7.14 -7.57 -20.67
C ASN A 132 7.87 -6.44 -19.95
N PHE A 133 7.94 -6.50 -18.62
CA PHE A 133 8.74 -5.57 -17.84
C PHE A 133 10.19 -5.61 -18.30
N TRP A 134 10.79 -6.80 -18.39
CA TRP A 134 12.19 -6.92 -18.77
C TRP A 134 12.45 -6.37 -20.17
N PHE A 135 11.59 -6.71 -21.13
CA PHE A 135 11.65 -6.17 -22.48
C PHE A 135 11.54 -4.64 -22.49
N PHE A 136 10.60 -4.06 -21.75
CA PHE A 136 10.50 -2.60 -21.63
C PHE A 136 11.75 -1.99 -21.00
N PHE A 137 12.22 -2.56 -19.89
CA PHE A 137 13.34 -2.09 -19.11
C PHE A 137 14.63 -2.02 -19.95
N ILE A 138 15.04 -3.11 -20.60
CA ILE A 138 16.30 -3.14 -21.36
C ILE A 138 16.31 -2.20 -22.57
N ASN A 139 15.13 -1.89 -23.13
CA ASN A 139 15.02 -1.04 -24.32
C ASN A 139 14.86 0.45 -23.98
N ASN A 140 14.37 0.79 -22.79
CA ASN A 140 13.96 2.16 -22.46
C ASN A 140 14.65 2.75 -21.24
N ILE A 141 15.25 1.93 -20.38
CA ILE A 141 15.80 2.37 -19.09
C ILE A 141 17.27 2.00 -18.99
N LYS A 142 18.10 3.03 -18.82
CA LYS A 142 19.52 2.89 -18.52
C LYS A 142 19.71 2.65 -17.03
N LYS A 143 20.38 1.57 -16.65
CA LYS A 143 20.55 1.17 -15.25
C LYS A 143 21.30 2.23 -14.43
N GLU A 144 22.26 2.90 -15.04
CA GLU A 144 23.04 4.00 -14.46
C GLU A 144 22.19 5.23 -14.09
N ASN A 145 21.03 5.41 -14.71
CA ASN A 145 20.13 6.52 -14.44
C ASN A 145 19.18 6.25 -13.25
N ILE A 146 19.15 5.03 -12.71
CA ILE A 146 18.23 4.66 -11.63
C ILE A 146 18.69 5.27 -10.30
N ILE A 147 17.88 6.16 -9.73
CA ILE A 147 18.12 6.77 -8.42
C ILE A 147 17.26 6.18 -7.30
N PHE A 148 16.15 5.52 -7.63
CA PHE A 148 15.25 4.88 -6.68
C PHE A 148 14.60 3.62 -7.24
N MET A 149 14.38 2.62 -6.38
CA MET A 149 13.63 1.39 -6.65
C MET A 149 12.75 1.04 -5.43
N ASP A 150 11.65 0.35 -5.66
CA ASP A 150 10.66 -0.03 -4.63
C ASP A 150 11.29 -0.70 -3.39
N SER A 151 12.31 -1.54 -3.60
CA SER A 151 13.12 -2.21 -2.58
C SER A 151 13.83 -1.26 -1.60
N LYS A 152 14.00 0.02 -1.92
CA LYS A 152 14.50 1.04 -0.99
C LYS A 152 13.48 1.43 0.09
N GLY A 153 12.24 0.98 -0.03
CA GLY A 153 11.20 1.19 0.97
C GLY A 153 10.58 2.58 0.95
N ILE A 154 9.72 2.85 1.94
CA ILE A 154 8.97 4.11 2.04
C ILE A 154 9.92 5.30 2.24
N GLN A 155 9.71 6.36 1.47
CA GLN A 155 10.41 7.63 1.57
C GLN A 155 9.57 8.67 2.29
N GLU A 156 10.24 9.70 2.81
CA GLU A 156 9.60 10.81 3.52
C GLU A 156 9.87 12.13 2.80
N PHE A 157 8.84 12.97 2.70
CA PHE A 157 8.89 14.32 2.16
C PHE A 157 8.14 15.26 3.11
N SER A 158 8.55 16.52 3.20
CA SER A 158 7.87 17.50 4.06
C SER A 158 7.09 18.51 3.23
N LEU A 159 5.81 18.67 3.54
CA LEU A 159 4.97 19.77 3.07
C LEU A 159 4.55 20.55 4.31
N ASP A 160 5.07 21.77 4.48
CA ASP A 160 4.89 22.55 5.71
C ASP A 160 5.35 21.73 6.94
N GLU A 161 4.49 21.51 7.93
CA GLU A 161 4.74 20.63 9.09
C GLU A 161 4.34 19.15 8.87
N ILE A 162 3.83 18.81 7.69
CA ILE A 162 3.29 17.49 7.38
C ILE A 162 4.39 16.60 6.81
N THR A 163 4.72 15.52 7.53
CA THR A 163 5.53 14.43 6.97
C THR A 163 4.68 13.55 6.08
N ILE A 164 4.97 13.57 4.78
CA ILE A 164 4.33 12.76 3.74
C ILE A 164 5.17 11.52 3.45
N LEU A 165 4.51 10.36 3.36
CA LEU A 165 5.09 9.08 2.99
C LEU A 165 4.74 8.73 1.55
N TYR A 166 5.74 8.34 0.77
CA TYR A 166 5.58 7.97 -0.64
C TYR A 166 6.53 6.82 -1.01
N LYS A 167 6.19 6.05 -2.05
CA LYS A 167 6.97 4.87 -2.47
C LYS A 167 6.72 4.59 -3.98
N PRO A 168 7.43 5.28 -4.89
CA PRO A 168 7.33 5.00 -6.32
C PRO A 168 7.97 3.66 -6.65
N ASP A 169 7.63 3.02 -7.78
CA ASP A 169 8.24 1.73 -8.12
C ASP A 169 9.68 1.88 -8.62
N LEU A 170 9.90 2.85 -9.51
CA LEU A 170 11.22 3.15 -10.06
C LEU A 170 11.31 4.65 -10.36
N VAL A 171 12.46 5.25 -10.03
CA VAL A 171 12.77 6.64 -10.42
C VAL A 171 14.10 6.68 -11.14
N CYS A 172 14.07 7.24 -12.34
CA CYS A 172 15.26 7.48 -13.15
C CYS A 172 15.54 8.98 -13.24
N LYS A 173 16.81 9.34 -13.24
CA LYS A 173 17.31 10.70 -13.43
C LYS A 173 18.17 10.77 -14.67
N ASP A 174 17.87 11.73 -15.53
CA ASP A 174 18.69 12.09 -16.70
C ASP A 174 18.86 13.61 -16.70
N ASP A 175 20.07 14.08 -16.36
CA ASP A 175 20.36 15.49 -16.07
C ASP A 175 19.36 16.12 -15.08
N ASP A 176 18.59 17.12 -15.51
CA ASP A 176 17.58 17.83 -14.70
C ASP A 176 16.17 17.23 -14.83
N LYS A 177 16.05 16.06 -15.47
CA LYS A 177 14.79 15.36 -15.70
C LYS A 177 14.65 14.14 -14.80
N ILE A 178 13.45 13.97 -14.26
CA ILE A 178 13.05 12.81 -13.46
C ILE A 178 11.90 12.09 -14.16
N ASP A 179 12.10 10.81 -14.45
CA ASP A 179 11.02 9.91 -14.83
C ASP A 179 10.65 9.03 -13.62
N VAL A 180 9.38 9.12 -13.20
CA VAL A 180 8.81 8.25 -12.19
C VAL A 180 7.95 7.20 -12.86
N PHE A 181 8.32 5.94 -12.73
CA PHE A 181 7.58 4.81 -13.28
C PHE A 181 6.76 4.12 -12.20
N ASP A 182 5.57 3.66 -12.60
CA ASP A 182 4.72 2.78 -11.82
C ASP A 182 4.24 1.62 -12.71
N TRP A 183 4.46 0.39 -12.24
CA TRP A 183 4.20 -0.83 -13.01
C TRP A 183 2.81 -1.35 -12.69
N LYS A 184 1.98 -1.55 -13.71
CA LYS A 184 0.63 -2.14 -13.56
C LYS A 184 0.55 -3.49 -14.24
N THR A 185 0.01 -4.48 -13.54
CA THR A 185 -0.14 -5.86 -14.04
C THR A 185 -1.57 -6.18 -14.49
N TYR A 186 -2.47 -5.21 -14.34
CA TYR A 186 -3.88 -5.28 -14.72
C TYR A 186 -4.36 -3.89 -15.12
N ASP A 187 -5.49 -3.83 -15.84
CA ASP A 187 -6.26 -2.59 -15.95
C ASP A 187 -6.88 -2.27 -14.59
N ILE A 188 -6.23 -1.37 -13.87
CA ILE A 188 -6.70 -0.81 -12.61
C ILE A 188 -6.94 0.66 -12.84
N GLU A 189 -7.99 1.19 -12.22
CA GLU A 189 -8.20 2.64 -12.17
C GLU A 189 -6.94 3.35 -11.67
N LEU A 190 -6.49 4.35 -12.42
CA LEU A 190 -5.28 5.09 -12.09
C LEU A 190 -5.49 5.84 -10.78
N GLU A 191 -4.63 5.59 -9.79
CA GLU A 191 -4.58 6.39 -8.57
C GLU A 191 -3.93 7.75 -8.87
N ILE A 192 -4.65 8.65 -9.55
CA ILE A 192 -4.13 9.96 -10.00
C ILE A 192 -3.47 10.76 -8.88
N ASN A 193 -4.03 10.71 -7.67
CA ASN A 193 -3.45 11.37 -6.50
C ASN A 193 -2.05 10.83 -6.13
N GLN A 194 -1.78 9.55 -6.36
CA GLN A 194 -0.45 8.97 -6.17
C GLN A 194 0.57 9.61 -7.12
N PHE A 195 0.20 9.78 -8.39
CA PHE A 195 1.06 10.42 -9.38
C PHE A 195 1.21 11.93 -9.17
N LYS A 196 0.14 12.61 -8.75
CA LYS A 196 0.23 14.02 -8.32
C LYS A 196 1.23 14.18 -7.17
N LEU A 197 1.26 13.26 -6.21
CA LEU A 197 2.23 13.26 -5.12
C LEU A 197 3.65 13.10 -5.64
N TYR A 198 3.91 12.11 -6.50
CA TYR A 198 5.24 11.90 -7.06
C TYR A 198 5.72 13.11 -7.85
N TYR A 199 4.87 13.62 -8.74
CA TYR A 199 5.15 14.82 -9.52
C TYR A 199 5.51 16.01 -8.63
N PHE A 200 4.65 16.28 -7.63
CA PHE A 200 4.86 17.38 -6.68
C PHE A 200 6.18 17.24 -5.92
N VAL A 201 6.50 16.05 -5.41
CA VAL A 201 7.73 15.80 -4.63
C VAL A 201 8.98 16.12 -5.44
N PHE A 202 9.09 15.60 -6.67
CA PHE A 202 10.30 15.79 -7.47
C PHE A 202 10.39 17.18 -8.11
N CYS A 203 9.28 17.79 -8.53
CA CYS A 203 9.28 19.18 -8.97
C CYS A 203 9.69 20.15 -7.86
N SER A 204 9.30 19.88 -6.60
CA SER A 204 9.72 20.70 -5.45
C SER A 204 11.22 20.61 -5.15
N GLN A 205 11.91 19.60 -5.70
CA GLN A 205 13.36 19.43 -5.61
C GLN A 205 14.10 20.07 -6.81
N GLY A 206 13.37 20.73 -7.71
CA GLY A 206 13.95 21.44 -8.87
C GLY A 206 14.01 20.61 -10.15
N PHE A 207 13.38 19.44 -10.21
CA PHE A 207 13.41 18.57 -11.39
C PHE A 207 12.23 18.78 -12.34
N GLU A 208 12.50 18.74 -13.64
CA GLU A 208 11.47 18.52 -14.66
C GLU A 208 10.98 17.07 -14.53
N THR A 209 9.74 16.87 -14.05
CA THR A 209 9.25 15.53 -13.69
C THR A 209 8.19 15.03 -14.67
N GLN A 210 8.34 13.77 -15.10
CA GLN A 210 7.35 13.05 -15.91
C GLN A 210 6.94 11.77 -15.18
N CYS A 211 5.65 11.62 -14.90
CA CYS A 211 5.09 10.38 -14.34
C CYS A 211 4.64 9.46 -15.47
N ARG A 212 4.99 8.17 -15.38
CA ARG A 212 4.70 7.15 -16.39
C ARG A 212 4.05 5.95 -15.76
N VAL A 213 2.91 5.57 -16.29
CA VAL A 213 2.25 4.31 -15.94
C VAL A 213 2.52 3.32 -17.05
N VAL A 214 3.04 2.16 -16.69
CA VAL A 214 3.36 1.12 -17.68
C VAL A 214 2.55 -0.12 -17.35
N SER A 215 1.52 -0.39 -18.15
CA SER A 215 0.80 -1.67 -18.11
C SER A 215 1.68 -2.75 -18.73
N LEU A 216 1.88 -3.84 -18.00
CA LEU A 216 2.71 -4.98 -18.38
C LEU A 216 1.89 -6.15 -18.93
N TYR A 217 0.57 -6.10 -18.80
CA TYR A 217 -0.38 -7.11 -19.28
C TYR A 217 -1.71 -6.44 -19.63
N PRO A 218 -2.43 -6.87 -20.70
CA PRO A 218 -2.11 -7.97 -21.63
C PRO A 218 -1.06 -7.62 -22.68
N SER A 219 -0.64 -6.36 -22.76
CA SER A 219 0.45 -5.89 -23.61
C SER A 219 1.12 -4.68 -22.96
N ILE A 220 2.32 -4.34 -23.43
CA ILE A 220 3.04 -3.16 -22.96
C ILE A 220 2.30 -1.91 -23.45
N LYS A 221 1.80 -1.10 -22.52
CA LYS A 221 1.22 0.21 -22.80
C LYS A 221 1.80 1.23 -21.81
N GLU A 222 2.41 2.28 -22.34
CA GLU A 222 2.89 3.42 -21.55
C GLU A 222 1.89 4.57 -21.65
N GLU A 223 1.50 5.12 -20.52
CA GLU A 223 0.75 6.37 -20.41
C GLU A 223 1.59 7.40 -19.68
N ARG A 224 1.70 8.60 -20.27
CA ARG A 224 2.42 9.74 -19.68
C ARG A 224 1.42 10.68 -19.04
N LEU A 225 1.58 10.91 -17.75
CA LEU A 225 0.72 11.78 -16.97
C LEU A 225 1.34 13.17 -16.89
N SER A 226 0.51 14.20 -17.10
CA SER A 226 0.89 15.59 -16.92
C SER A 226 -0.07 16.26 -15.96
N PHE A 227 0.45 17.19 -15.16
CA PHE A 227 -0.32 17.92 -14.17
C PHE A 227 -0.02 19.39 -14.31
N ASP A 228 -1.06 20.22 -14.39
CA ASP A 228 -0.91 21.66 -14.33
C ASP A 228 -0.74 22.14 -12.88
N LYS A 229 -0.31 23.39 -12.74
CA LYS A 229 -0.05 24.02 -11.45
C LYS A 229 -1.29 24.05 -10.55
N ASN A 230 -2.46 24.36 -11.09
CA ASN A 230 -3.69 24.46 -10.31
C ASN A 230 -4.08 23.09 -9.73
N SER A 231 -4.00 22.04 -10.55
CA SER A 231 -4.28 20.66 -10.17
C SER A 231 -3.35 20.14 -9.06
N ILE A 232 -2.12 20.63 -9.01
CA ILE A 232 -1.14 20.33 -7.96
C ILE A 232 -1.39 21.18 -6.70
N ASP A 233 -1.76 22.45 -6.84
CA ASP A 233 -2.08 23.31 -5.69
C ASP A 233 -3.35 22.83 -4.97
N GLU A 234 -4.41 22.46 -5.71
CA GLU A 234 -5.60 21.80 -5.17
C GLU A 234 -5.26 20.50 -4.42
N TYR A 235 -4.28 19.75 -4.93
CA TYR A 235 -3.86 18.51 -4.31
C TYR A 235 -3.08 18.72 -3.00
N LYS A 236 -2.27 19.79 -2.91
CA LYS A 236 -1.64 20.18 -1.64
C LYS A 236 -2.69 20.57 -0.59
N ASP A 237 -3.72 21.31 -1.00
CA ASP A 237 -4.82 21.68 -0.09
C ASP A 237 -5.63 20.46 0.36
N PHE A 238 -5.84 19.49 -0.54
CA PHE A 238 -6.39 18.19 -0.19
C PHE A 238 -5.53 17.48 0.86
N ILE A 239 -4.19 17.44 0.71
CA ILE A 239 -3.28 16.83 1.69
C ILE A 239 -3.44 17.50 3.05
N ARG A 240 -3.40 18.83 3.12
CA ARG A 240 -3.54 19.60 4.37
C ARG A 240 -4.85 19.28 5.07
N LYS A 241 -5.96 19.35 4.35
CA LYS A 241 -7.30 19.05 4.89
C LYS A 241 -7.41 17.61 5.37
N SER A 242 -6.87 16.65 4.62
CA SER A 242 -6.85 15.24 4.98
C SER A 242 -6.02 14.99 6.25
N TYR A 243 -4.82 15.57 6.31
CA TYR A 243 -3.95 15.53 7.49
C TYR A 243 -4.66 16.07 8.73
N ASP A 244 -5.26 17.26 8.64
CA ASP A 244 -5.98 17.87 9.75
C ASP A 244 -7.14 17.01 10.25
N ASN A 245 -7.87 16.39 9.32
CA ASN A 245 -8.95 15.47 9.67
C ASN A 245 -8.45 14.23 10.44
N ILE A 246 -7.36 13.61 9.97
CA ILE A 246 -6.76 12.45 10.64
C ILE A 246 -6.21 12.87 12.01
N LYS A 247 -5.45 13.98 12.05
CA LYS A 247 -4.83 14.50 13.27
C LYS A 247 -5.87 14.83 14.33
N LYS A 248 -6.90 15.62 13.99
CA LYS A 248 -7.99 15.97 14.90
C LYS A 248 -8.71 14.72 15.43
N PHE A 249 -9.00 13.75 14.55
CA PHE A 249 -9.62 12.50 14.97
C PHE A 249 -8.74 11.73 15.96
N MET A 250 -7.42 11.72 15.75
CA MET A 250 -6.48 11.08 16.66
C MET A 250 -6.29 11.86 17.97
N ASP A 251 -6.39 13.18 17.94
CA ASP A 251 -6.38 14.03 19.14
C ASP A 251 -7.61 13.77 20.00
N ASP A 252 -8.79 13.62 19.41
CA ASP A 252 -10.00 13.19 20.14
C ASP A 252 -9.80 11.82 20.82
N CYS A 253 -9.04 10.91 20.19
CA CYS A 253 -8.78 9.58 20.74
C CYS A 253 -7.81 9.59 21.93
N ARG A 254 -7.15 10.71 22.23
CA ARG A 254 -6.27 10.84 23.42
C ARG A 254 -7.04 10.61 24.72
N ILE A 255 -8.35 10.85 24.74
CA ILE A 255 -9.20 10.63 25.91
C ILE A 255 -9.12 9.18 26.42
N PHE A 256 -9.00 8.20 25.52
CA PHE A 256 -8.92 6.78 25.85
C PHE A 256 -7.63 6.38 26.56
N VAL A 257 -6.57 7.21 26.48
CA VAL A 257 -5.28 6.93 27.14
C VAL A 257 -5.37 7.11 28.65
N HIS A 258 -6.28 7.96 29.12
CA HIS A 258 -6.44 8.32 30.53
C HIS A 258 -7.59 7.56 31.22
N GLN A 259 -8.26 6.67 30.49
CA GLN A 259 -9.37 5.88 30.99
C GLN A 259 -8.92 4.46 31.35
N ASP A 260 -9.49 3.92 32.42
CA ASP A 260 -9.29 2.54 32.88
C ASP A 260 -10.63 2.03 33.41
N HIS A 261 -11.42 1.43 32.52
CA HIS A 261 -12.72 0.87 32.86
C HIS A 261 -13.09 -0.28 31.92
N GLU A 262 -14.04 -1.12 32.35
CA GLU A 262 -14.34 -2.40 31.70
C GLU A 262 -14.83 -2.29 30.26
N ASN A 263 -15.45 -1.16 29.88
CA ASN A 263 -16.06 -0.92 28.57
C ASN A 263 -15.18 -0.08 27.62
N LEU A 264 -13.94 0.21 28.00
CA LEU A 264 -13.06 1.09 27.23
C LEU A 264 -12.87 0.62 25.78
N PHE A 265 -12.74 -0.70 25.58
CA PHE A 265 -12.53 -1.22 24.23
C PHE A 265 -13.77 -1.04 23.35
N GLU A 266 -14.95 -1.26 23.90
CA GLU A 266 -16.25 -1.08 23.26
C GLU A 266 -16.46 0.39 22.85
N GLU A 267 -16.10 1.35 23.72
CA GLU A 267 -16.12 2.79 23.39
C GLU A 267 -15.14 3.15 22.26
N ILE A 268 -13.93 2.58 22.28
CA ILE A 268 -12.96 2.72 21.18
C ILE A 268 -13.59 2.17 19.88
N LEU A 269 -14.19 0.99 19.94
CA LEU A 269 -14.85 0.38 18.78
C LEU A 269 -15.99 1.28 18.26
N GLU A 270 -16.76 1.94 19.11
CA GLU A 270 -17.79 2.90 18.73
C GLU A 270 -17.24 4.17 18.07
N LYS A 271 -16.09 4.69 18.53
CA LYS A 271 -15.40 5.81 17.88
C LYS A 271 -14.85 5.41 16.50
N PHE A 272 -14.28 4.22 16.39
CA PHE A 272 -13.76 3.65 15.15
C PHE A 272 -14.82 2.81 14.43
N LYS A 273 -15.90 3.45 13.96
CA LYS A 273 -17.03 2.77 13.30
C LYS A 273 -16.63 1.95 12.08
N GLN A 274 -17.38 0.88 11.85
CA GLN A 274 -17.37 0.15 10.58
C GLN A 274 -17.94 1.03 9.47
N THR A 275 -17.63 0.69 8.22
CA THR A 275 -18.30 1.28 7.06
C THR A 275 -19.59 0.52 6.77
N ASP A 276 -20.61 1.23 6.32
CA ASP A 276 -21.87 0.61 5.89
C ASP A 276 -21.78 0.03 4.46
N ASN A 277 -20.67 0.32 3.75
CA ASN A 277 -20.45 -0.18 2.41
C ASN A 277 -20.04 -1.67 2.42
N LYS A 278 -21.02 -2.54 2.17
CA LYS A 278 -20.84 -4.00 2.13
C LYS A 278 -19.77 -4.45 1.12
N ASN A 279 -19.58 -3.74 0.01
CA ASN A 279 -18.57 -4.09 -0.99
C ASN A 279 -17.14 -3.93 -0.46
N ILE A 280 -16.93 -2.95 0.43
CA ILE A 280 -15.65 -2.77 1.13
C ILE A 280 -15.49 -3.87 2.19
N CYS A 281 -16.55 -4.16 2.95
CA CYS A 281 -16.53 -5.15 4.03
C CYS A 281 -16.20 -6.58 3.53
N VAL A 282 -16.80 -7.02 2.43
CA VAL A 282 -16.59 -8.37 1.87
C VAL A 282 -15.13 -8.60 1.46
N LYS A 283 -14.42 -7.54 1.03
CA LYS A 283 -13.03 -7.60 0.57
C LYS A 283 -12.01 -7.23 1.67
N CYS A 284 -12.48 -6.89 2.87
CA CYS A 284 -11.62 -6.43 3.95
C CYS A 284 -10.84 -7.60 4.58
N GLU A 285 -9.53 -7.45 4.71
CA GLU A 285 -8.66 -8.45 5.35
C GLU A 285 -9.04 -8.73 6.82
N PHE A 286 -9.71 -7.77 7.47
CA PHE A 286 -10.15 -7.84 8.87
C PHE A 286 -11.60 -8.25 9.07
N ARG A 287 -12.31 -8.72 8.03
CA ARG A 287 -13.76 -9.02 8.12
C ARG A 287 -14.11 -9.98 9.27
N GLU A 288 -13.23 -10.92 9.60
CA GLU A 288 -13.44 -11.86 10.70
C GLU A 288 -13.62 -11.16 12.05
N LEU A 289 -12.90 -10.06 12.28
CA LEU A 289 -12.99 -9.28 13.52
C LEU A 289 -14.29 -8.48 13.61
N CYS A 290 -15.05 -8.38 12.52
CA CYS A 290 -16.29 -7.63 12.44
C CYS A 290 -17.52 -8.54 12.40
N PHE A 291 -17.43 -9.68 11.70
CA PHE A 291 -18.58 -10.53 11.37
C PHE A 291 -18.39 -12.01 11.74
N GLY A 292 -17.23 -12.40 12.26
CA GLY A 292 -16.84 -13.81 12.32
C GLY A 292 -16.37 -14.32 10.96
N LYS A 293 -15.98 -15.60 10.92
CA LYS A 293 -15.44 -16.24 9.72
C LYS A 293 -16.55 -16.47 8.68
#